data_AF-S3XJB1-F1
#
_entry.id   AF-S3XJB1-F1
#
_cell.length_a   1.000
_cell.length_b   1.000
_cell.length_c   1.000
_cell.angle_alpha   90.00
_cell.angle_beta   90.00
_cell.angle_gamma   90.00
#
_symmetry.space_group_name_H-M   'P 1'
#
loop_
_entity.id
_entity.type
_entity.pdbx_description
1 polymer ?
#
loop_
_entity_poly.entity_id
_entity_poly.type
_entity_poly.pdbx_seq_one_letter_code
_entity_poly.pdbx_strand_id
1 'polypeptide(L)'
;MEEFILKLANEDKKLSCAAAFKIAKELDIDISEVGKKADEMGIKISNCELGQFGKFKHDIPNDDVEIFLKIKPFLDEKNRINCMEARNIAKQTKGFKAIRGVLKSHKIDVKYCKLGCFKEKKGKKVVVKTKIWIENSDGELLFGKGKTEVLDVIDQTGSIKKAAELLDMNYKKCWNHLKILEKNFDNELFETKPGGGKGAGTSLKPKAHELMKAYKQLQADIEEFSNKRFKELFLNK
;
A
#
# COMPACT_ATOMS: atom_id res chain seq x y z
N MET A 1 -12.66 -10.20 -29.92
CA MET A 1 -11.75 -9.57 -28.93
C MET A 1 -11.42 -10.52 -27.78
N GLU A 2 -12.42 -11.06 -27.08
CA GLU A 2 -12.22 -11.96 -25.93
C GLU A 2 -11.35 -13.19 -26.25
N GLU A 3 -11.66 -13.87 -27.36
CA GLU A 3 -10.89 -15.04 -27.82
C GLU A 3 -9.41 -14.70 -28.06
N PHE A 4 -9.13 -13.55 -28.69
CA PHE A 4 -7.76 -13.07 -28.92
C PHE A 4 -7.03 -12.76 -27.62
N ILE A 5 -7.72 -12.16 -26.64
CA ILE A 5 -7.17 -11.86 -25.32
C ILE A 5 -6.84 -13.16 -24.59
N LEU A 6 -7.74 -14.14 -24.57
CA LEU A 6 -7.51 -15.44 -23.93
C LEU A 6 -6.36 -16.21 -24.59
N LYS A 7 -6.28 -16.17 -25.92
CA LYS A 7 -5.21 -16.83 -26.69
C LYS A 7 -3.82 -16.28 -26.41
N LEU A 8 -3.71 -14.98 -26.11
CA LEU A 8 -2.44 -14.29 -25.89
C LEU A 8 -2.13 -13.99 -24.41
N ALA A 9 -3.10 -14.20 -23.52
CA ALA A 9 -2.88 -14.16 -22.09
C ALA A 9 -2.13 -15.43 -21.64
N ASN A 10 -1.27 -15.29 -20.63
CA ASN A 10 -0.60 -16.42 -20.02
C ASN A 10 -1.47 -17.08 -18.94
N GLU A 11 -0.99 -18.19 -18.37
CA GLU A 11 -1.65 -18.96 -17.31
C GLU A 11 -1.96 -18.12 -16.05
N ASP A 12 -1.17 -17.08 -15.78
CA ASP A 12 -1.38 -16.14 -14.66
C ASP A 12 -2.48 -15.08 -14.93
N LYS A 13 -3.25 -15.22 -16.01
CA LYS A 13 -4.19 -14.17 -16.49
C LYS A 13 -3.49 -12.84 -16.72
N LYS A 14 -2.32 -12.85 -17.37
CA LYS A 14 -1.60 -11.64 -17.77
C LYS A 14 -1.48 -11.54 -19.29
N LEU A 15 -1.84 -10.38 -19.82
CA LEU A 15 -1.65 -10.02 -21.21
C LEU A 15 -0.49 -9.03 -21.33
N SER A 16 0.50 -9.29 -22.19
CA SER A 16 1.60 -8.33 -22.36
C SER A 16 1.14 -7.07 -23.11
N CYS A 17 1.76 -5.92 -22.84
CA CYS A 17 1.47 -4.68 -23.54
C CYS A 17 1.61 -4.84 -25.06
N ALA A 18 2.70 -5.49 -25.51
CA ALA A 18 2.93 -5.78 -26.93
C ALA A 18 1.82 -6.66 -27.54
N ALA A 19 1.38 -7.69 -26.82
CA ALA A 19 0.28 -8.55 -27.26
C ALA A 19 -1.04 -7.77 -27.39
N ALA A 20 -1.36 -6.89 -26.44
CA ALA A 20 -2.56 -6.06 -26.53
C ALA A 20 -2.54 -5.13 -27.75
N PHE A 21 -1.38 -4.54 -28.09
CA PHE A 21 -1.22 -3.76 -29.32
C PHE A 21 -1.33 -4.61 -30.60
N LYS A 22 -0.91 -5.87 -30.56
CA LYS A 22 -1.10 -6.81 -31.66
C LYS A 22 -2.59 -7.08 -31.89
N ILE A 23 -3.36 -7.33 -30.82
CA ILE A 23 -4.81 -7.54 -30.88
C ILE A 23 -5.51 -6.31 -31.47
N ALA A 24 -5.18 -5.11 -30.97
CA ALA A 24 -5.79 -3.87 -31.46
C ALA A 24 -5.56 -3.69 -32.98
N LYS A 25 -4.34 -4.01 -33.46
CA LYS A 25 -4.01 -3.95 -34.89
C LYS A 25 -4.73 -5.03 -35.71
N GLU A 26 -4.85 -6.25 -35.20
CA GLU A 26 -5.52 -7.35 -35.91
C GLU A 26 -7.03 -7.15 -36.03
N LEU A 27 -7.64 -6.49 -35.04
CA LEU A 27 -9.08 -6.22 -35.01
C LEU A 27 -9.45 -4.82 -35.51
N ASP A 28 -8.47 -3.99 -35.88
CA ASP A 28 -8.63 -2.58 -36.26
C ASP A 28 -9.50 -1.76 -35.28
N ILE A 29 -9.19 -1.89 -33.99
CA ILE A 29 -9.90 -1.21 -32.90
C ILE A 29 -8.95 -0.29 -32.12
N ASP A 30 -9.54 0.67 -31.41
CA ASP A 30 -8.75 1.49 -30.50
C ASP A 30 -8.14 0.63 -29.38
N ILE A 31 -6.88 0.89 -29.08
CA ILE A 31 -6.11 0.15 -28.09
C ILE A 31 -6.70 0.25 -26.68
N SER A 32 -7.40 1.33 -26.35
CA SER A 32 -8.05 1.47 -25.06
C SER A 32 -9.20 0.48 -24.86
N GLU A 33 -9.87 0.06 -25.95
CA GLU A 33 -10.93 -0.95 -25.89
C GLU A 33 -10.37 -2.33 -25.52
N VAL A 34 -9.19 -2.70 -26.03
CA VAL A 34 -8.49 -3.93 -25.61
C VAL A 34 -8.14 -3.87 -24.12
N GLY A 35 -7.69 -2.70 -23.64
CA GLY A 35 -7.37 -2.47 -22.24
C GLY A 35 -8.57 -2.62 -21.32
N LYS A 36 -9.69 -1.96 -21.65
CA LYS A 36 -10.96 -2.07 -20.92
C LYS A 36 -11.44 -3.51 -20.88
N LYS A 37 -11.43 -4.18 -22.03
CA LYS A 37 -11.92 -5.55 -22.12
C LYS A 37 -11.06 -6.54 -21.33
N ALA A 38 -9.75 -6.38 -21.34
CA ALA A 38 -8.86 -7.20 -20.51
C ALA A 38 -9.18 -7.03 -19.01
N ASP A 39 -9.43 -5.79 -18.56
CA ASP A 39 -9.78 -5.50 -17.17
C ASP A 39 -11.13 -6.11 -16.77
N GLU A 40 -12.16 -5.99 -17.63
CA GLU A 40 -13.47 -6.66 -17.45
C GLU A 40 -13.35 -8.18 -17.31
N MET A 41 -12.41 -8.78 -18.03
CA MET A 41 -12.11 -10.22 -17.97
C MET A 41 -11.24 -10.62 -16.78
N GLY A 42 -10.82 -9.66 -15.94
CA GLY A 42 -9.89 -9.87 -14.83
C GLY A 42 -8.47 -10.22 -15.28
N ILE A 43 -8.09 -9.88 -16.50
CA ILE A 43 -6.78 -10.13 -17.11
C ILE A 43 -5.91 -8.88 -16.98
N LYS A 44 -4.78 -9.02 -16.27
CA LYS A 44 -3.91 -7.87 -15.99
C LYS A 44 -2.94 -7.59 -17.12
N ILE A 45 -2.80 -6.33 -17.51
CA ILE A 45 -1.74 -5.90 -18.42
C ILE A 45 -0.38 -6.01 -17.73
N SER A 46 0.59 -6.62 -18.42
CA SER A 46 1.95 -6.85 -17.95
C SER A 46 2.99 -6.37 -18.96
N ASN A 47 4.26 -6.30 -18.55
CA ASN A 47 5.41 -6.02 -19.43
C ASN A 47 5.18 -4.81 -20.37
N CYS A 48 5.07 -3.61 -19.78
CA CYS A 48 4.92 -2.38 -20.54
C CYS A 48 6.09 -2.19 -21.52
N GLU A 49 5.82 -1.99 -22.81
CA GLU A 49 6.86 -1.81 -23.84
C GLU A 49 7.71 -0.54 -23.63
N LEU A 50 7.23 0.41 -22.83
CA LEU A 50 7.97 1.61 -22.41
C LEU A 50 8.58 1.48 -21.00
N GLY A 51 8.55 0.27 -20.41
CA GLY A 51 9.30 -0.03 -19.18
C GLY A 51 8.71 0.54 -17.89
N GLN A 52 7.47 1.03 -17.92
CA GLN A 52 6.84 1.66 -16.75
C GLN A 52 6.48 0.67 -15.64
N PHE A 53 6.20 -0.58 -16.02
CA PHE A 53 5.96 -1.72 -15.14
C PHE A 53 6.29 -3.03 -15.86
N GLY A 54 6.44 -4.12 -15.11
CA GLY A 54 6.89 -5.42 -15.61
C GLY A 54 8.39 -5.65 -15.37
N LYS A 55 8.82 -6.91 -15.42
CA LYS A 55 10.22 -7.29 -15.14
C LYS A 55 10.93 -7.61 -16.45
N PHE A 56 11.76 -6.70 -16.93
CA PHE A 56 12.64 -6.95 -18.07
C PHE A 56 14.06 -7.23 -17.57
N LYS A 57 14.45 -8.51 -17.56
CA LYS A 57 15.72 -9.00 -16.96
C LYS A 57 17.00 -8.58 -17.70
N HIS A 58 16.90 -7.93 -18.87
CA HIS A 58 18.05 -7.63 -19.75
C HIS A 58 18.07 -6.19 -20.31
N ASP A 59 17.33 -5.26 -19.71
CA ASP A 59 17.43 -3.85 -20.08
C ASP A 59 18.50 -3.16 -19.21
N ILE A 60 19.75 -3.40 -19.59
CA ILE A 60 20.87 -2.57 -19.16
C ILE A 60 20.52 -1.13 -19.59
N PRO A 61 20.59 -0.14 -18.69
CA PRO A 61 20.43 1.26 -19.08
C PRO A 61 21.41 1.57 -20.21
N ASN A 62 20.88 1.94 -21.36
CA ASN A 62 21.67 2.43 -22.48
C ASN A 62 21.25 3.87 -22.71
N ASP A 63 22.20 4.79 -22.57
CA ASP A 63 21.98 6.20 -22.83
C ASP A 63 22.28 6.49 -24.31
N ASP A 64 21.22 6.71 -25.08
CA ASP A 64 21.30 7.07 -26.50
C ASP A 64 20.93 8.55 -26.64
N VAL A 65 21.94 9.39 -26.83
CA VAL A 65 21.81 10.85 -26.90
C VAL A 65 20.88 11.28 -28.03
N GLU A 66 20.90 10.60 -29.17
CA GLU A 66 20.05 10.94 -30.31
C GLU A 66 18.57 10.73 -29.98
N ILE A 67 18.26 9.61 -29.31
CA ILE A 67 16.91 9.30 -28.84
C ILE A 67 16.48 10.28 -27.75
N PHE A 68 17.37 10.64 -26.82
CA PHE A 68 17.07 11.63 -25.79
C PHE A 68 16.74 13.00 -26.39
N LEU A 69 17.50 13.47 -27.39
CA LEU A 69 17.23 14.72 -28.10
C LEU A 69 15.88 14.71 -28.82
N LYS A 70 15.41 13.54 -29.30
CA LYS A 70 14.06 13.37 -29.88
C LYS A 70 12.95 13.34 -28.82
N ILE A 71 13.22 12.84 -27.62
CA ILE A 71 12.26 12.81 -26.50
C ILE A 71 12.12 14.18 -25.85
N LYS A 72 13.22 14.91 -25.68
CA LYS A 72 13.31 16.18 -24.92
C LYS A 72 12.21 17.20 -25.26
N PRO A 73 11.82 17.45 -26.52
CA PRO A 73 10.78 18.41 -26.86
C PRO A 73 9.37 18.04 -26.37
N PHE A 74 9.13 16.77 -26.04
CA PHE A 74 7.83 16.24 -25.61
C PHE A 74 7.74 16.04 -24.09
N LEU A 75 8.78 16.45 -23.35
CA LEU A 75 8.82 16.37 -21.90
C LEU A 75 8.08 17.55 -21.27
N ASP A 76 7.28 17.26 -20.24
CA ASP A 76 6.71 18.30 -19.38
C ASP A 76 7.70 18.74 -18.27
N GLU A 77 7.29 19.73 -17.47
CA GLU A 77 8.09 20.28 -16.37
C GLU A 77 8.47 19.25 -15.29
N LYS A 78 7.80 18.09 -15.25
CA LYS A 78 8.07 16.99 -14.32
C LYS A 78 8.87 15.86 -14.96
N ASN A 79 9.48 16.09 -16.13
CA ASN A 79 10.26 15.10 -16.88
C ASN A 79 9.42 13.88 -17.30
N ARG A 80 8.20 14.11 -17.81
CA ARG A 80 7.28 13.06 -18.26
C ARG A 80 6.90 13.21 -19.72
N ILE A 81 6.77 12.09 -20.43
CA ILE A 81 6.35 12.03 -21.85
C ILE A 81 5.01 11.29 -22.00
N ASN A 82 4.17 11.66 -22.98
CA ASN A 82 2.95 10.88 -23.26
C ASN A 82 3.30 9.50 -23.83
N CYS A 83 2.52 8.48 -23.45
CA CYS A 83 2.70 7.12 -23.96
C CYS A 83 2.73 7.08 -25.49
N MET A 84 1.86 7.84 -26.15
CA MET A 84 1.79 7.85 -27.62
C MET A 84 3.02 8.49 -28.27
N GLU A 85 3.53 9.59 -27.71
CA GLU A 85 4.73 10.25 -28.21
C GLU A 85 5.93 9.32 -28.10
N ALA A 86 6.14 8.72 -26.92
CA ALA A 86 7.23 7.78 -26.71
C ALA A 86 7.14 6.57 -27.65
N ARG A 87 5.94 6.07 -27.95
CA ARG A 87 5.72 5.01 -28.94
C ARG A 87 5.98 5.46 -30.38
N ASN A 88 5.59 6.68 -30.75
CA ASN A 88 5.85 7.23 -32.07
C ASN A 88 7.36 7.40 -32.31
N ILE A 89 8.08 7.92 -31.32
CA ILE A 89 9.55 8.00 -31.36
C ILE A 89 10.15 6.60 -31.44
N ALA A 90 9.64 5.62 -30.69
CA ALA A 90 10.11 4.23 -30.77
C ALA A 90 10.01 3.65 -32.20
N LYS A 91 8.94 3.95 -32.93
CA LYS A 91 8.75 3.53 -34.33
C LYS A 91 9.72 4.20 -35.30
N GLN A 92 10.19 5.41 -34.98
CA GLN A 92 11.10 6.21 -35.83
C GLN A 92 12.58 6.07 -35.44
N THR A 93 12.89 5.24 -34.45
CA THR A 93 14.24 5.09 -33.87
C THR A 93 14.61 3.61 -33.74
N LYS A 94 15.54 3.27 -32.86
CA LYS A 94 16.05 1.90 -32.61
C LYS A 94 15.06 1.01 -31.81
N GLY A 95 13.77 1.34 -31.80
CA GLY A 95 12.71 0.55 -31.17
C GLY A 95 12.55 0.71 -29.66
N PHE A 96 11.62 -0.06 -29.10
CA PHE A 96 11.19 0.04 -27.69
C PHE A 96 12.30 -0.27 -26.67
N LYS A 97 13.27 -1.13 -27.00
CA LYS A 97 14.39 -1.43 -26.08
C LYS A 97 15.27 -0.21 -25.85
N ALA A 98 15.61 0.54 -26.90
CA ALA A 98 16.43 1.73 -26.79
C ALA A 98 15.68 2.85 -26.04
N ILE A 99 14.40 3.06 -26.36
CA ILE A 99 13.54 4.01 -25.64
C ILE A 99 13.45 3.68 -24.15
N ARG A 100 13.23 2.41 -23.79
CA ARG A 100 13.24 1.98 -22.37
C ARG A 100 14.56 2.30 -21.67
N GLY A 101 15.68 2.10 -22.36
CA GLY A 101 17.02 2.47 -21.86
C GLY A 101 17.11 3.95 -21.52
N VAL A 102 16.77 4.81 -22.48
CA VAL A 102 16.81 6.28 -22.32
C VAL A 102 15.85 6.75 -21.22
N LEU A 103 14.59 6.29 -21.23
CA LEU A 103 13.61 6.64 -20.20
C LEU A 103 14.10 6.27 -18.79
N LYS A 104 14.75 5.11 -18.66
CA LYS A 104 15.32 4.64 -17.39
C LYS A 104 16.56 5.45 -16.97
N SER A 105 17.49 5.71 -17.90
CA SER A 105 18.74 6.45 -17.64
C SER A 105 18.46 7.89 -17.20
N HIS A 106 17.51 8.55 -17.86
CA HIS A 106 17.15 9.96 -17.60
C HIS A 106 16.02 10.14 -16.59
N LYS A 107 15.57 9.06 -15.94
CA LYS A 107 14.45 9.07 -14.97
C LYS A 107 13.18 9.76 -15.54
N ILE A 108 12.86 9.45 -16.79
CA ILE A 108 11.68 9.97 -17.48
C ILE A 108 10.53 9.00 -17.27
N ASP A 109 9.44 9.49 -16.69
CA ASP A 109 8.20 8.72 -16.56
C ASP A 109 7.31 8.88 -17.79
N VAL A 110 6.45 7.90 -18.04
CA VAL A 110 5.44 7.99 -19.10
C VAL A 110 4.09 8.30 -18.47
N LYS A 111 3.35 9.24 -19.04
CA LYS A 111 1.96 9.55 -18.69
C LYS A 111 0.97 9.07 -19.75
N TYR A 112 -0.28 8.92 -19.34
CA TYR A 112 -1.45 8.49 -20.11
C TYR A 112 -1.21 7.19 -20.88
N CYS A 113 -1.18 6.07 -20.16
CA CYS A 113 -1.07 4.74 -20.77
C CYS A 113 -2.23 4.52 -21.76
N LYS A 114 -1.89 4.14 -23.00
CA LYS A 114 -2.90 3.91 -24.05
C LYS A 114 -3.80 2.70 -23.81
N LEU A 115 -3.36 1.74 -22.99
CA LEU A 115 -4.16 0.61 -22.51
C LEU A 115 -5.01 0.95 -21.27
N GLY A 116 -4.96 2.19 -20.76
CA GLY A 116 -5.73 2.59 -19.58
C GLY A 116 -5.12 2.17 -18.23
N CYS A 117 -3.98 1.48 -18.19
CA CYS A 117 -3.37 0.96 -16.95
C CYS A 117 -3.05 2.04 -15.90
N PHE A 118 -2.75 3.26 -16.34
CA PHE A 118 -2.52 4.43 -15.49
C PHE A 118 -2.68 5.72 -16.31
N LYS A 119 -3.15 6.79 -15.68
CA LYS A 119 -3.14 8.14 -16.28
C LYS A 119 -1.83 8.87 -15.94
N GLU A 120 -1.43 8.84 -14.68
CA GLU A 120 -0.13 9.32 -14.24
C GLU A 120 0.40 8.32 -13.21
N LYS A 121 1.70 8.04 -13.22
CA LYS A 121 2.31 7.35 -12.09
C LYS A 121 2.20 8.26 -10.87
N LYS A 122 1.25 7.97 -9.97
CA LYS A 122 1.32 8.48 -8.61
C LYS A 122 2.64 7.95 -8.05
N GLY A 123 3.56 8.83 -7.67
CA GLY A 123 4.85 8.47 -7.10
C GLY A 123 4.72 7.51 -5.91
N LYS A 124 5.84 7.07 -5.31
CA LYS A 124 5.80 6.23 -4.10
C LYS A 124 4.79 6.80 -3.11
N LYS A 125 3.76 6.02 -2.74
CA LYS A 125 2.77 6.43 -1.74
C LYS A 125 3.50 6.59 -0.41
N VAL A 126 3.83 7.82 -0.04
CA VAL A 126 4.36 8.15 1.29
C VAL A 126 3.17 8.34 2.22
N VAL A 127 3.20 7.70 3.37
CA VAL A 127 2.21 7.84 4.45
C VAL A 127 2.93 8.28 5.71
N VAL A 128 2.31 9.15 6.49
CA VAL A 128 2.85 9.52 7.81
C VAL A 128 2.45 8.45 8.82
N LYS A 129 3.38 8.12 9.72
CA LYS A 129 3.12 7.22 10.85
C LYS A 129 3.20 7.98 12.15
N THR A 130 2.14 7.86 12.95
CA THR A 130 1.99 8.51 14.25
C THR A 130 2.04 7.46 15.36
N LYS A 131 2.63 7.84 16.49
CA LYS A 131 2.53 7.10 17.75
C LYS A 131 1.75 7.97 18.73
N ILE A 132 0.76 7.38 19.38
CA ILE A 132 -0.14 8.06 20.31
C ILE A 132 -0.06 7.32 21.64
N TRP A 133 -0.08 8.09 22.72
CA TRP A 133 -0.19 7.57 24.08
C TRP A 133 -0.99 8.54 24.94
N ILE A 134 -1.56 8.02 26.02
CA ILE A 134 -2.37 8.74 27.01
C ILE A 134 -1.74 8.52 28.37
N GLU A 135 -1.44 9.61 29.07
CA GLU A 135 -0.93 9.63 30.44
C GLU A 135 -1.91 10.39 31.33
N ASN A 136 -1.95 10.04 32.62
CA ASN A 136 -2.62 10.89 33.61
C ASN A 136 -1.70 12.03 34.09
N SER A 137 -2.21 12.88 34.97
CA SER A 137 -1.45 14.00 35.57
C SER A 137 -0.19 13.58 36.32
N ASP A 138 -0.16 12.34 36.80
CA ASP A 138 0.95 11.77 37.56
C ASP A 138 2.04 11.15 36.65
N GLY A 139 1.84 11.19 35.32
CA GLY A 139 2.74 10.58 34.33
C GLY A 139 2.58 9.07 34.21
N GLU A 140 1.52 8.48 34.76
CA GLU A 140 1.21 7.06 34.57
C GLU A 140 0.68 6.82 33.16
N LEU A 141 1.37 5.97 32.39
CA LEU A 141 0.97 5.60 31.03
C LEU A 141 -0.28 4.69 31.04
N LEU A 142 -1.40 5.25 30.57
CA LEU A 142 -2.71 4.59 30.47
C LEU A 142 -2.85 3.85 29.15
N PHE A 143 -2.74 4.54 28.02
CA PHE A 143 -2.82 3.94 26.68
C PHE A 143 -1.57 4.23 25.86
N GLY A 144 -1.12 3.30 25.01
CA GLY A 144 0.12 3.43 24.24
C GLY A 144 0.64 2.08 23.74
N LYS A 145 1.54 2.10 22.75
CA LYS A 145 2.05 0.88 22.11
C LYS A 145 2.66 -0.10 23.14
N GLY A 146 2.31 -1.39 23.00
CA GLY A 146 2.70 -2.48 23.91
C GLY A 146 1.75 -2.66 25.10
N LYS A 147 1.52 -1.59 25.88
CA LYS A 147 0.67 -1.64 27.08
C LYS A 147 -0.81 -1.89 26.76
N THR A 148 -1.36 -1.23 25.74
CA THR A 148 -2.77 -1.42 25.34
C THR A 148 -3.07 -2.79 24.73
N GLU A 149 -2.04 -3.47 24.22
CA GLU A 149 -2.17 -4.83 23.69
C GLU A 149 -2.48 -5.83 24.82
N VAL A 150 -2.18 -5.49 26.08
CA VAL A 150 -2.49 -6.35 27.24
C VAL A 150 -3.99 -6.61 27.34
N LEU A 151 -4.83 -5.58 27.22
CA LEU A 151 -6.28 -5.76 27.25
C LEU A 151 -6.77 -6.57 26.05
N ASP A 152 -6.28 -6.27 24.84
CA ASP A 152 -6.65 -7.02 23.62
C ASP A 152 -6.29 -8.52 23.73
N VAL A 153 -5.14 -8.85 24.31
CA VAL A 153 -4.72 -10.25 24.46
C VAL A 153 -5.45 -10.93 25.62
N ILE A 154 -5.76 -10.23 26.71
CA ILE A 154 -6.59 -10.79 27.79
C ILE A 154 -7.99 -11.08 27.29
N ASP A 155 -8.59 -10.19 26.50
CA ASP A 155 -9.90 -10.39 25.89
C ASP A 155 -9.94 -11.68 25.05
N GLN A 156 -8.88 -11.94 24.27
CA GLN A 156 -8.76 -13.13 23.44
C GLN A 156 -8.45 -14.41 24.22
N THR A 157 -7.62 -14.32 25.25
CA THR A 157 -7.02 -15.50 25.90
C THR A 157 -7.64 -15.85 27.26
N GLY A 158 -8.38 -14.91 27.85
CA GLY A 158 -8.88 -14.99 29.21
C GLY A 158 -7.78 -15.09 30.27
N SER A 159 -6.53 -14.70 29.98
CA SER A 159 -5.40 -14.95 30.88
C SER A 159 -4.30 -13.89 30.82
N ILE A 160 -4.02 -13.29 31.98
CA ILE A 160 -2.90 -12.34 32.16
C ILE A 160 -1.55 -13.03 31.93
N LYS A 161 -1.42 -14.30 32.31
CA LYS A 161 -0.19 -15.08 32.10
C LYS A 161 0.07 -15.26 30.60
N LYS A 162 -0.93 -15.69 29.83
CA LYS A 162 -0.80 -15.83 28.37
C LYS A 162 -0.54 -14.47 27.71
N ALA A 163 -1.17 -13.40 28.20
CA ALA A 163 -0.90 -12.06 27.70
C ALA A 163 0.54 -11.61 27.95
N ALA A 164 1.09 -11.90 29.13
CA ALA A 164 2.50 -11.61 29.44
C ALA A 164 3.45 -12.40 28.52
N GLU A 165 3.18 -13.70 28.29
CA GLU A 165 3.95 -14.55 27.38
C GLU A 165 3.89 -14.08 25.92
N LEU A 166 2.69 -13.78 25.40
CA LEU A 166 2.51 -13.34 24.02
C LEU A 166 3.10 -11.96 23.72
N LEU A 167 3.17 -11.10 24.73
CA LEU A 167 3.69 -9.74 24.62
C LEU A 167 5.15 -9.61 25.06
N ASP A 168 5.85 -10.74 25.24
CA ASP A 168 7.25 -10.82 25.66
C ASP A 168 7.55 -9.91 26.89
N MET A 169 6.67 -9.97 27.89
CA MET A 169 6.80 -9.18 29.12
C MET A 169 6.62 -10.04 30.36
N ASN A 170 7.23 -9.62 31.48
CA ASN A 170 7.05 -10.34 32.73
C ASN A 170 5.61 -10.15 33.27
N TYR A 171 5.12 -11.19 33.97
CA TYR A 171 3.77 -11.19 34.55
C TYR A 171 3.50 -9.97 35.44
N LYS A 172 4.48 -9.59 36.27
CA LYS A 172 4.38 -8.44 37.18
C LYS A 172 4.12 -7.13 36.43
N LYS A 173 4.75 -6.92 35.27
CA LYS A 173 4.58 -5.72 34.43
C LYS A 173 3.20 -5.68 33.78
N CYS A 174 2.70 -6.83 33.32
CA CYS A 174 1.34 -7.00 32.79
C CYS A 174 0.29 -6.69 33.88
N TRP A 175 0.45 -7.30 35.06
CA TRP A 175 -0.42 -7.07 36.22
C TRP A 175 -0.40 -5.61 36.70
N ASN A 176 0.78 -5.01 36.85
CA ASN A 176 0.92 -3.61 37.25
C ASN A 176 0.24 -2.67 36.25
N HIS A 177 0.31 -2.98 34.95
CA HIS A 177 -0.36 -2.17 33.95
C HIS A 177 -1.89 -2.21 34.09
N LEU A 178 -2.47 -3.40 34.31
CA LEU A 178 -3.89 -3.53 34.59
C LEU A 178 -4.31 -2.77 35.84
N LYS A 179 -3.49 -2.80 36.90
CA LYS A 179 -3.77 -2.06 38.14
C LYS A 179 -3.72 -0.54 37.96
N ILE A 180 -2.79 -0.03 37.15
CA ILE A 180 -2.76 1.39 36.79
C ILE A 180 -4.04 1.77 36.05
N LEU A 181 -4.44 0.98 35.06
CA LEU A 181 -5.69 1.22 34.32
C LEU A 181 -6.91 1.17 35.25
N GLU A 182 -7.01 0.16 36.10
CA GLU A 182 -8.13 -0.03 37.03
C GLU A 182 -8.26 1.14 38.01
N LYS A 183 -7.15 1.61 38.57
CA LYS A 183 -7.08 2.81 39.43
C LYS A 183 -7.56 4.09 38.73
N ASN A 184 -7.26 4.24 37.44
CA ASN A 184 -7.55 5.45 36.67
C ASN A 184 -8.94 5.44 36.01
N PHE A 185 -9.67 4.31 36.04
CA PHE A 185 -10.99 4.15 35.42
C PHE A 185 -11.98 3.42 36.35
N ASP A 186 -12.08 3.91 37.59
CA ASP A 186 -13.12 3.57 38.58
C ASP A 186 -13.20 2.10 39.03
N ASN A 187 -12.12 1.34 38.91
CA ASN A 187 -12.04 -0.08 39.30
C ASN A 187 -13.02 -1.04 38.60
N GLU A 188 -13.49 -0.70 37.39
CA GLU A 188 -14.47 -1.49 36.65
C GLU A 188 -13.94 -2.11 35.35
N LEU A 189 -12.63 -2.42 35.27
CA LEU A 189 -12.04 -2.87 34.01
C LEU A 189 -11.98 -4.38 33.82
N PHE A 190 -11.77 -5.16 34.88
CA PHE A 190 -11.66 -6.61 34.76
C PHE A 190 -12.11 -7.33 36.02
N GLU A 191 -12.28 -8.64 35.91
CA GLU A 191 -12.45 -9.56 37.02
C GLU A 191 -11.51 -10.75 36.89
N THR A 192 -11.03 -11.28 38.01
CA THR A 192 -10.16 -12.46 38.04
C THR A 192 -10.75 -13.55 38.91
N LYS A 193 -10.88 -14.75 38.37
CA LYS A 193 -11.29 -15.95 39.11
C LYS A 193 -10.07 -16.87 39.30
N PRO A 194 -9.55 -17.01 40.54
CA PRO A 194 -8.42 -17.90 40.82
C PRO A 194 -8.76 -19.38 40.56
N GLY A 195 -7.76 -20.17 40.14
CA GLY A 195 -7.87 -21.63 39.97
C GLY A 195 -7.48 -22.13 38.57
N GLY A 196 -7.63 -23.43 38.32
CA GLY A 196 -7.33 -24.10 37.04
C GLY A 196 -8.54 -24.75 36.34
N GLY A 197 -9.77 -24.47 36.81
CA GLY A 197 -11.01 -25.04 36.28
C GLY A 197 -11.57 -24.28 35.07
N LYS A 198 -12.65 -24.82 34.47
CA LYS A 198 -13.34 -24.27 33.27
C LYS A 198 -13.91 -22.84 33.42
N GLY A 199 -13.81 -22.21 34.59
CA GLY A 199 -14.24 -20.83 34.85
C GLY A 199 -13.16 -19.95 35.51
N ALA A 200 -11.91 -20.42 35.56
CA ALA A 200 -10.80 -19.64 36.06
C ALA A 200 -10.16 -18.80 34.94
N GLY A 201 -9.64 -17.63 35.29
CA GLY A 201 -9.07 -16.70 34.31
C GLY A 201 -9.37 -15.25 34.62
N THR A 202 -9.12 -14.40 33.62
CA THR A 202 -9.35 -12.96 33.66
C THR A 202 -10.33 -12.59 32.56
N SER A 203 -11.39 -11.89 32.93
CA SER A 203 -12.40 -11.41 31.97
C SER A 203 -12.49 -9.90 32.06
N LEU A 204 -12.58 -9.24 30.90
CA LEU A 204 -12.77 -7.81 30.83
C LEU A 204 -14.23 -7.45 31.05
N LYS A 205 -14.47 -6.36 31.75
CA LYS A 205 -15.80 -5.78 31.95
C LYS A 205 -16.18 -4.88 30.77
N PRO A 206 -17.46 -4.50 30.60
CA PRO A 206 -17.90 -3.63 29.50
C PRO A 206 -17.10 -2.33 29.38
N LYS A 207 -16.75 -1.72 30.51
CA LYS A 207 -15.97 -0.46 30.53
C LYS A 207 -14.60 -0.57 29.86
N ALA A 208 -13.90 -1.69 30.03
CA ALA A 208 -12.62 -1.91 29.37
C ALA A 208 -12.77 -1.95 27.84
N HIS A 209 -13.81 -2.61 27.34
CA HIS A 209 -14.11 -2.66 25.90
C HIS A 209 -14.43 -1.27 25.33
N GLU A 210 -15.19 -0.46 26.07
CA GLU A 210 -15.46 0.94 25.68
C GLU A 210 -14.17 1.75 25.53
N LEU A 211 -13.26 1.65 26.50
CA LEU A 211 -12.00 2.38 26.47
C LEU A 211 -11.08 1.88 25.33
N MET A 212 -11.00 0.57 25.12
CA MET A 212 -10.26 0.00 23.99
C MET A 212 -10.80 0.50 22.65
N LYS A 213 -12.13 0.56 22.50
CA LYS A 213 -12.78 1.08 21.30
C LYS A 213 -12.50 2.57 21.11
N ALA A 214 -12.64 3.36 22.17
CA ALA A 214 -12.36 4.80 22.13
C ALA A 214 -10.90 5.09 21.74
N TYR A 215 -9.96 4.33 22.29
CA TYR A 215 -8.55 4.46 21.94
C TYR A 215 -8.25 4.09 20.48
N LYS A 216 -8.83 2.98 19.98
CA LYS A 216 -8.71 2.60 18.56
C LYS A 216 -9.29 3.67 17.63
N GLN A 217 -10.42 4.27 18.00
CA GLN A 217 -11.01 5.38 17.24
C GLN A 217 -10.08 6.60 17.22
N LEU A 218 -9.55 7.01 18.38
CA LEU A 218 -8.59 8.11 18.47
C LEU A 218 -7.36 7.88 17.59
N GLN A 219 -6.84 6.66 17.55
CA GLN A 219 -5.71 6.31 16.67
C GLN A 219 -6.05 6.50 15.19
N ALA A 220 -7.23 6.04 14.77
CA ALA A 220 -7.70 6.20 13.40
C ALA A 220 -7.87 7.68 13.02
N ASP A 221 -8.52 8.47 13.87
CA ASP A 221 -8.78 9.89 13.63
C ASP A 221 -7.48 10.67 13.47
N ILE A 222 -6.49 10.41 14.33
CA ILE A 222 -5.18 11.07 14.26
C ILE A 222 -4.39 10.60 13.03
N GLU A 223 -4.42 9.31 12.68
CA GLU A 223 -3.77 8.81 11.45
C GLU A 223 -4.40 9.46 10.20
N GLU A 224 -5.72 9.59 10.15
CA GLU A 224 -6.43 10.26 9.05
C GLU A 224 -6.04 11.74 8.96
N PHE A 225 -6.14 12.48 10.06
CA PHE A 225 -5.77 13.89 10.12
C PHE A 225 -4.33 14.11 9.70
N SER A 226 -3.40 13.30 10.22
CA SER A 226 -1.97 13.43 9.93
C SER A 226 -1.69 13.15 8.46
N ASN A 227 -2.30 12.12 7.87
CA ASN A 227 -2.14 11.81 6.45
C ASN A 227 -2.72 12.91 5.55
N LYS A 228 -3.85 13.51 5.94
CA LYS A 228 -4.38 14.69 5.24
C LYS A 228 -3.39 15.85 5.30
N ARG A 229 -2.90 16.19 6.50
CA ARG A 229 -1.96 17.30 6.69
C ARG A 229 -0.63 17.08 5.98
N PHE A 230 -0.14 15.84 5.96
CA PHE A 230 1.05 15.45 5.22
C PHE A 230 0.88 15.70 3.71
N LYS A 231 -0.24 15.30 3.12
CA LYS A 231 -0.51 15.56 1.69
C LYS A 231 -0.50 17.05 1.38
N GLU A 232 -1.17 17.86 2.21
CA GLU A 232 -1.23 19.32 2.06
C GLU A 232 0.17 19.96 2.10
N LEU A 233 1.02 19.53 3.03
CA LEU A 233 2.32 20.18 3.25
C LEU A 233 3.44 19.68 2.34
N PHE A 234 3.40 18.41 1.91
CA PHE A 234 4.52 17.74 1.25
C PHE A 234 4.23 17.28 -0.18
N LEU A 235 2.98 17.07 -0.58
CA LEU A 235 2.63 16.50 -1.90
C LEU A 235 1.85 17.47 -2.79
N ASN A 236 1.20 18.47 -2.22
CA ASN A 236 0.44 19.50 -2.94
C ASN A 236 1.18 20.85 -3.04
N LYS A 237 2.52 20.83 -2.92
CA LYS A 237 3.39 21.98 -3.22
C LYS A 237 3.90 21.92 -4.65
#